data_AF-A0A7C3QRI7-F1
#
_entry.id   AF-A0A7C3QRI7-F1
#
_cell.length_a   1.000
_cell.length_b   1.000
_cell.length_c   1.000
_cell.angle_alpha   90.00
_cell.angle_beta   90.00
_cell.angle_gamma   90.00
#
_symmetry.space_group_name_H-M   'P 1'
#
loop_
_entity.id
_entity.type
_entity.pdbx_description
1 polymer ?
#
loop_
_entity_poly.entity_id
_entity_poly.type
_entity_poly.pdbx_seq_one_letter_code
_entity_poly.pdbx_strand_id
1 'polypeptide(L)' 'MKKPPGNFPTALLAAIANVMLIAWSMAALQAEDFTSKFTLSTTTPYLKEAVILKLDLIQTDQSKVILFKFS' A
#
# COMPACT_ATOMS: atom_id res chain seq x y z
N MET A 1 22.81 -30.79 -25.58
CA MET A 1 21.68 -31.31 -24.77
C MET A 1 20.39 -30.82 -25.40
N LYS A 2 19.56 -31.73 -25.94
CA LYS A 2 18.31 -31.40 -26.64
C LYS A 2 17.26 -31.07 -25.55
N LYS A 3 16.79 -29.82 -25.50
CA LYS A 3 15.74 -29.39 -24.55
C LYS A 3 14.52 -30.32 -24.77
N PRO A 4 13.96 -30.95 -23.73
CA PRO A 4 12.83 -31.86 -23.91
C PRO A 4 11.65 -31.11 -24.56
N PRO A 5 10.86 -31.77 -25.43
CA PRO A 5 9.70 -31.13 -26.05
C PRO A 5 8.79 -30.63 -24.93
N GLY A 6 8.64 -29.31 -24.83
CA GLY A 6 7.81 -28.72 -23.79
C GLY A 6 6.37 -29.11 -24.06
N ASN A 7 5.79 -29.92 -23.19
CA ASN A 7 4.36 -30.19 -23.23
C ASN A 7 3.63 -28.85 -23.06
N PHE A 8 2.93 -28.43 -24.11
CA PHE A 8 2.10 -27.22 -24.13
C PHE A 8 1.24 -27.02 -22.86
N PRO A 9 0.55 -28.04 -22.30
CA PRO A 9 -0.20 -27.86 -21.06
C PRO A 9 0.67 -27.51 -19.85
N THR A 10 1.90 -28.03 -19.79
CA THR A 10 2.84 -27.74 -18.69
C THR A 10 3.39 -26.32 -18.80
N ALA A 11 3.64 -25.83 -20.02
CA ALA A 11 4.06 -24.46 -20.26
C ALA A 11 2.94 -23.44 -19.92
N LEU A 12 1.68 -23.77 -20.25
CA LEU A 12 0.53 -22.95 -19.92
C LEU A 12 0.31 -22.86 -18.40
N LEU A 13 0.41 -23.98 -17.68
CA LEU A 13 0.26 -24.01 -16.23
C LEU A 13 1.34 -23.16 -15.53
N ALA A 14 2.59 -23.24 -16.00
CA ALA A 14 3.69 -22.43 -15.48
C ALA A 14 3.47 -20.93 -15.73
N ALA A 15 2.94 -20.57 -16.90
CA ALA A 15 2.62 -19.17 -17.22
C ALA A 15 1.52 -18.61 -16.29
N ILE A 16 0.46 -19.38 -16.02
CA ILE A 16 -0.61 -18.98 -15.09
C ILE A 16 -0.07 -18.81 -13.67
N ALA A 17 0.76 -19.75 -13.20
CA ALA A 17 1.39 -19.66 -11.88
C ALA A 17 2.27 -18.42 -11.74
N ASN A 18 3.05 -18.08 -12.78
CA ASN A 18 3.87 -16.87 -12.78
C ASN A 18 3.02 -15.59 -12.75
N VAL A 19 1.91 -15.55 -13.48
CA VAL A 19 0.96 -14.41 -13.45
C VAL A 19 0.35 -14.25 -12.06
N MET A 20 -0.07 -15.35 -11.41
CA MET A 20 -0.59 -15.32 -10.05
C MET A 20 0.47 -14.83 -9.03
N LEU A 21 1.72 -15.29 -9.17
CA LEU A 21 2.82 -14.84 -8.32
C LEU A 21 3.06 -13.32 -8.45
N ILE A 22 3.06 -12.81 -9.68
CA ILE A 22 3.23 -11.37 -9.95
C ILE A 22 2.07 -10.58 -9.34
N ALA A 23 0.83 -11.01 -9.54
CA ALA A 23 -0.35 -10.35 -8.98
C ALA A 23 -0.31 -10.29 -7.44
N TRP A 24 0.10 -11.37 -6.77
CA TRP A 24 0.25 -11.38 -5.31
C TRP A 24 1.36 -10.46 -4.82
N SER A 25 2.49 -10.40 -5.53
CA SER A 25 3.59 -9.49 -5.16
C SER A 25 3.16 -8.02 -5.25
N MET A 26 2.35 -7.66 -6.26
CA MET A 26 1.80 -6.31 -6.39
C MET A 26 0.81 -5.97 -5.28
N ALA A 27 -0.04 -6.93 -4.86
CA ALA A 27 -0.96 -6.74 -3.74
C ALA A 27 -0.23 -6.57 -2.41
N ALA A 28 0.88 -7.30 -2.19
CA ALA A 28 1.70 -7.16 -0.99
C ALA A 28 2.40 -5.78 -0.91
N LEU A 29 2.77 -5.19 -2.05
CA LEU A 29 3.34 -3.85 -2.11
C LEU A 29 2.32 -2.73 -1.86
N GLN A 30 1.02 -3.03 -2.01
CA GLN A 30 -0.09 -2.08 -1.78
C GLN A 30 -0.57 -2.06 -0.32
N ALA A 31 -0.01 -2.91 0.56
CA ALA A 31 -0.24 -2.80 1.99
C ALA A 31 0.49 -1.54 2.50
N GLU A 32 -0.17 -0.39 2.40
CA GLU A 32 0.31 0.82 3.05
C GLU A 32 0.29 0.59 4.57
N ASP A 33 1.48 0.63 5.18
CA ASP A 33 1.67 0.45 6.62
C ASP A 33 0.87 1.49 7.44
N PHE A 34 0.60 2.65 6.84
CA PHE A 34 -0.15 3.76 7.42
C PHE A 34 -1.00 4.48 6.38
N THR A 35 -2.29 4.66 6.67
CA THR A 35 -3.14 5.62 5.97
C THR A 35 -3.32 6.85 6.85
N SER A 36 -2.91 8.02 6.34
CA SER A 36 -3.02 9.30 7.04
C SER A 36 -4.02 10.24 6.35
N LYS A 37 -4.92 10.84 7.12
CA LYS A 37 -5.79 11.91 6.64
C LYS A 37 -5.69 13.12 7.56
N PHE A 38 -5.35 14.27 6.98
CA PHE A 38 -5.40 15.53 7.71
C PHE A 38 -6.78 16.17 7.52
N THR A 39 -7.42 16.51 8.62
CA THR A 39 -8.68 17.24 8.61
C THR A 39 -8.54 18.53 9.41
N LEU A 40 -9.15 19.60 8.90
CA LEU A 40 -9.28 20.84 9.65
C LEU A 40 -10.48 20.72 10.58
N SER A 41 -10.37 21.28 11.79
CA SER A 41 -11.50 21.33 12.72
C SER A 41 -12.70 22.15 12.20
N THR A 42 -12.50 22.99 11.19
CA THR A 42 -13.50 23.88 10.57
C THR A 42 -13.34 23.94 9.06
N THR A 43 -14.46 23.89 8.34
CA THR A 43 -14.55 23.90 6.87
C THR A 43 -14.33 25.30 6.27
N THR A 44 -14.48 26.35 7.08
CA THR A 44 -14.37 27.76 6.68
C THR A 44 -13.48 28.51 7.67
N PRO A 45 -12.15 28.43 7.54
CA PRO A 45 -11.22 29.14 8.43
C PRO A 45 -11.17 30.61 8.04
N TYR A 46 -12.22 31.38 8.36
CA TYR A 46 -12.23 32.83 8.15
C TYR A 46 -12.00 33.56 9.47
N LEU A 47 -10.92 34.36 9.48
CA LEU A 47 -10.41 35.32 10.46
C LEU A 47 -10.02 34.82 11.87
N LYS A 48 -8.70 34.83 12.15
CA LYS A 48 -8.07 34.94 13.48
C LYS A 48 -8.43 33.89 14.55
N GLU A 49 -9.06 32.78 14.19
CA GLU A 49 -9.32 31.69 15.13
C GLU A 49 -8.21 30.63 15.09
N ALA A 50 -7.90 30.05 16.25
CA ALA A 50 -6.98 28.93 16.32
C ALA A 50 -7.60 27.72 15.60
N VAL A 51 -7.00 27.32 14.48
CA VAL A 51 -7.43 26.13 13.72
C VAL A 51 -6.67 24.92 14.24
N ILE A 52 -7.41 23.88 14.65
CA ILE A 52 -6.81 22.61 15.08
C ILE A 52 -6.70 21.70 13.86
N LEU A 53 -5.48 21.31 13.52
CA LEU A 53 -5.19 20.25 12.57
C LEU A 53 -5.34 18.90 13.28
N LYS A 54 -6.23 18.06 12.76
CA LYS A 54 -6.41 16.68 13.23
C LYS A 54 -5.76 15.74 12.24
N LEU A 55 -4.93 14.84 12.76
CA LEU A 55 -4.32 13.76 11.99
C LEU A 55 -5.01 12.46 12.37
N ASP A 56 -5.79 11.93 11.44
CA ASP A 56 -6.39 10.60 11.56
C ASP A 56 -5.40 9.59 10.98
N LEU A 57 -4.95 8.66 11.82
CA LEU A 57 -3.95 7.65 11.49
C LEU A 57 -4.54 6.27 11.66
N ILE A 58 -4.61 5.54 10.56
CA ILE A 58 -5.00 4.13 10.54
C ILE A 58 -3.74 3.34 10.23
N GLN A 59 -3.33 2.52 11.20
CA GLN A 59 -2.11 1.73 11.14
C GLN A 59 -2.47 0.27 10.89
N THR A 60 -1.91 -0.30 9.81
CA THR A 60 -2.16 -1.69 9.43
C THR A 60 -1.20 -2.65 10.16
N ASP A 61 0.03 -2.20 10.47
CA ASP A 61 1.06 -2.98 11.18
C ASP A 61 1.52 -2.26 12.47
N GLN A 62 1.16 -2.80 13.64
CA GLN A 62 1.49 -2.25 14.96
C GLN A 62 2.98 -2.26 15.34
N SER A 63 3.84 -2.97 14.60
CA SER A 63 5.28 -3.01 14.87
C SER A 63 6.03 -1.76 14.38
N LYS A 64 5.36 -0.93 13.57
CA LYS A 64 5.92 0.28 12.96
C LYS A 64 5.60 1.51 13.82
N VAL A 65 6.50 2.48 13.85
CA VAL A 65 6.33 3.73 14.60
C VAL A 65 6.53 4.90 13.65
N ILE A 66 5.60 5.86 13.64
CA ILE A 66 5.76 7.12 12.91
C ILE A 66 6.48 8.13 13.81
N LEU A 67 7.55 8.71 13.27
CA LEU A 67 8.25 9.83 13.88
C LEU A 67 7.79 11.14 13.22
N PHE A 68 7.25 12.04 14.02
CA PHE A 68 6.93 13.39 13.57
C PHE A 68 8.11 14.33 13.83
N LYS A 69 8.52 15.06 12.79
CA LYS A 69 9.47 16.17 12.92
C LYS A 69 8.73 17.47 12.63
N PHE A 70 8.58 18.29 13.65
CA PHE A 70 8.05 19.66 13.52
C PHE A 70 9.26 20.61 13.49
N SER A 71 9.35 21.46 12.47
CA SER A 71 10.41 22.47 12.28
C SER A 71 9.82 23.87 12.23
#